data_AF-A0A934TEK8-F1
#
_entry.id   AF-A0A934TEK8-F1
#
_cell.length_a   1.000
_cell.length_b   1.000
_cell.length_c   1.000
_cell.angle_alpha   90.00
_cell.angle_beta   90.00
_cell.angle_gamma   90.00
#
_symmetry.space_group_name_H-M   'P 1'
#
loop_
_entity.id
_entity.type
_entity.pdbx_description
1 polymer ?
#
loop_
_entity_poly.entity_id
_entity_poly.type
_entity_poly.pdbx_seq_one_letter_code
_entity_poly.pdbx_strand_id
1 'polypeptide(L)'
;MDNGKYNHYQYCEAIARKLKPIQHSEDKKQFFEATEQDELETLEARLSDTSGILFIAIDGSESAFGWKNSDSLMEQPTYKFAIVEKTLSDDSSTIFKAQQHCKAIAMQVIAQMMQDAQDYKAGMELLDPGSFQLKGFGPIGNNYYGILVGFSFDQGINYNINPELWV
;
A
#
# COMPACT_ATOMS: atom_id res chain seq x y z
N MET A 1 -9.84 -21.01 -7.38
CA MET A 1 -9.24 -20.08 -6.42
C MET A 1 -7.75 -20.24 -6.60
N ASP A 2 -7.07 -19.17 -7.04
CA ASP A 2 -5.65 -19.18 -7.30
C ASP A 2 -4.93 -19.25 -5.95
N ASN A 3 -4.46 -20.43 -5.57
CA ASN A 3 -3.80 -20.66 -4.29
C ASN A 3 -2.40 -20.03 -4.33
N GLY A 4 -2.20 -18.93 -3.60
CA GLY A 4 -0.86 -18.56 -3.09
C GLY A 4 -0.19 -17.29 -3.62
N LYS A 5 -0.85 -16.46 -4.44
CA LYS A 5 -0.27 -15.16 -4.87
C LYS A 5 -0.92 -13.99 -4.14
N TYR A 6 -0.10 -13.16 -3.52
CA TYR A 6 -0.54 -11.91 -2.90
C TYR A 6 -1.23 -11.01 -3.92
N ASN A 7 -2.37 -10.45 -3.54
CA ASN A 7 -3.07 -9.42 -4.29
C ASN A 7 -3.18 -8.18 -3.42
N HIS A 8 -2.43 -7.14 -3.79
CA HIS A 8 -2.27 -5.94 -2.97
C HIS A 8 -3.60 -5.22 -2.73
N TYR A 9 -4.38 -5.01 -3.80
CA TYR A 9 -5.67 -4.31 -3.72
C TYR A 9 -6.68 -5.07 -2.87
N GLN A 10 -6.87 -6.37 -3.11
CA GLN A 10 -7.81 -7.19 -2.33
C GLN A 10 -7.43 -7.25 -0.85
N TYR A 11 -6.13 -7.35 -0.55
CA TYR A 11 -5.64 -7.39 0.82
C TYR A 11 -5.91 -6.06 1.55
N CYS A 12 -5.56 -4.93 0.93
CA CYS A 12 -5.77 -3.61 1.51
C CYS A 12 -7.25 -3.25 1.64
N GLU A 13 -8.09 -3.63 0.68
CA GLU A 13 -9.55 -3.44 0.77
C GLU A 13 -10.13 -4.21 1.97
N ALA A 14 -9.70 -5.46 2.17
CA ALA A 14 -10.14 -6.27 3.30
C ALA A 14 -9.75 -5.64 4.65
N ILE A 15 -8.59 -4.98 4.74
CA ILE A 15 -8.19 -4.19 5.91
C ILE A 15 -9.06 -2.94 6.04
N ALA A 16 -9.28 -2.19 4.96
CA ALA A 16 -10.06 -0.95 4.96
C ALA A 16 -11.51 -1.17 5.44
N ARG A 17 -12.09 -2.34 5.14
CA ARG A 17 -13.41 -2.76 5.63
C ARG A 17 -13.44 -3.02 7.15
N LYS A 18 -12.31 -3.44 7.75
CA LYS A 18 -12.20 -3.78 9.18
C LYS A 18 -11.75 -2.60 10.06
N LEU A 19 -10.95 -1.68 9.52
CA LEU A 19 -10.42 -0.54 10.25
C LEU A 19 -11.51 0.48 10.58
N LYS A 20 -11.80 0.66 11.87
CA LYS A 20 -12.82 1.61 12.37
C LYS A 20 -12.67 3.05 11.86
N PRO A 21 -11.45 3.63 11.72
CA PRO A 21 -11.34 5.00 11.19
C PRO A 21 -11.73 5.14 9.72
N ILE A 22 -11.68 4.05 8.96
CA ILE A 22 -11.89 4.03 7.50
C ILE A 22 -13.31 3.52 7.21
N GLN A 23 -13.63 2.32 7.68
CA GLN A 23 -14.95 1.68 7.52
C GLN A 23 -15.42 1.70 6.07
N HIS A 24 -14.57 1.20 5.17
CA HIS A 24 -14.94 1.11 3.78
C HIS A 24 -16.15 0.16 3.63
N SER A 25 -17.15 0.60 2.86
CA SER A 25 -18.28 -0.21 2.40
C SER A 25 -18.71 0.23 1.01
N GLU A 26 -19.66 -0.48 0.41
CA GLU A 26 -20.25 -0.10 -0.88
C GLU A 26 -20.91 1.28 -0.83
N ASP A 27 -21.61 1.57 0.27
CA ASP A 27 -22.31 2.84 0.49
C ASP A 27 -21.37 3.97 0.94
N LYS A 28 -20.20 3.63 1.50
CA LYS A 28 -19.18 4.55 1.99
C LYS A 28 -17.82 4.19 1.42
N LYS A 29 -17.56 4.67 0.20
CA LYS A 29 -16.27 4.48 -0.47
C LYS A 29 -15.19 5.28 0.26
N GLN A 30 -14.20 4.56 0.79
CA GLN A 30 -13.03 5.10 1.52
C GLN A 30 -11.75 4.35 1.14
N PHE A 31 -11.86 3.32 0.30
CA PHE A 31 -10.75 2.59 -0.27
C PHE A 31 -10.64 2.94 -1.76
N PHE A 32 -9.41 3.14 -2.23
CA PHE A 32 -9.11 3.44 -3.62
C PHE A 32 -7.89 2.66 -4.07
N GLU A 33 -7.99 2.07 -5.25
CA GLU A 33 -6.85 1.49 -5.96
C GLU A 33 -6.16 2.57 -6.79
N ALA A 34 -4.85 2.55 -6.82
CA ALA A 34 -4.02 3.40 -7.66
C ALA A 34 -2.81 2.62 -8.19
N THR A 35 -2.24 3.10 -9.29
CA THR A 35 -0.92 2.66 -9.79
C THR A 35 0.16 3.68 -9.43
N GLU A 36 1.43 3.32 -9.54
CA GLU A 36 2.53 4.29 -9.36
C GLU A 36 2.54 5.40 -10.42
N GLN A 37 1.99 5.12 -11.59
CA GLN A 37 1.90 6.06 -12.71
C GLN A 37 0.56 6.81 -12.73
N ASP A 38 -0.37 6.50 -11.82
CA ASP A 38 -1.63 7.22 -11.77
C ASP A 38 -1.34 8.71 -11.60
N GLU A 39 -1.77 9.49 -12.58
CA GLU A 39 -1.69 10.94 -12.51
C GLU A 39 -2.50 11.38 -11.29
N LEU A 40 -1.87 12.20 -10.45
CA LEU A 40 -2.47 12.76 -9.23
C LEU A 40 -3.91 13.22 -9.53
N GLU A 41 -4.11 13.88 -10.68
CA GLU A 41 -5.36 14.40 -11.24
C GLU A 41 -6.49 13.36 -11.35
N THR A 42 -6.18 12.12 -11.74
CA THR A 42 -7.17 11.03 -11.82
C THR A 42 -7.62 10.59 -10.43
N LEU A 43 -6.71 10.64 -9.46
CA LEU A 43 -7.02 10.39 -8.06
C LEU A 43 -7.89 11.54 -7.52
N GLU A 44 -7.56 12.80 -7.80
CA GLU A 44 -8.33 13.97 -7.32
C GLU A 44 -9.80 13.91 -7.75
N ALA A 45 -10.06 13.57 -9.02
CA ALA A 45 -11.42 13.44 -9.54
C ALA A 45 -12.24 12.35 -8.83
N ARG A 46 -11.60 11.29 -8.34
CA ARG A 46 -12.26 10.21 -7.57
C ARG A 46 -12.49 10.59 -6.10
N LEU A 47 -11.73 11.56 -5.58
CA LEU A 47 -11.74 11.98 -4.18
C LEU A 47 -12.69 13.17 -3.92
N SER A 48 -13.15 13.88 -4.96
CA SER A 48 -13.87 15.15 -4.84
C SER A 48 -15.13 15.08 -3.95
N ASP A 49 -15.84 13.96 -3.97
CA ASP A 49 -17.09 13.75 -3.23
C ASP A 49 -16.90 12.99 -1.90
N THR A 50 -15.65 12.67 -1.56
CA THR A 50 -15.35 11.87 -0.37
C THR A 50 -14.97 12.78 0.80
N SER A 51 -15.35 12.37 2.02
CA SER A 51 -14.93 13.00 3.28
C SER A 51 -14.38 11.95 4.23
N GLY A 52 -13.46 12.33 5.10
CA GLY A 52 -12.88 11.45 6.11
C GLY A 52 -11.48 10.95 5.77
N ILE A 53 -11.13 9.77 6.31
CA ILE A 53 -9.82 9.16 6.18
C ILE A 53 -9.88 8.06 5.12
N LEU A 54 -8.99 8.17 4.14
CA LEU A 54 -8.98 7.30 2.97
C LEU A 54 -7.80 6.34 3.02
N PHE A 55 -8.05 5.12 2.55
CA PHE A 55 -7.03 4.11 2.29
C PHE A 55 -6.80 4.04 0.79
N ILE A 56 -5.59 4.30 0.35
CA ILE A 56 -5.20 4.19 -1.06
C ILE A 56 -4.19 3.07 -1.17
N ALA A 57 -4.52 1.98 -1.85
CA ALA A 57 -3.56 0.94 -2.19
C ALA A 57 -2.91 1.28 -3.52
N ILE A 58 -1.58 1.20 -3.56
CA ILE A 58 -0.76 1.57 -4.69
C ILE A 58 0.05 0.34 -5.07
N ASP A 59 -0.43 -0.35 -6.11
CA ASP A 59 0.29 -1.47 -6.70
C ASP A 59 1.17 -0.95 -7.84
N GLY A 60 2.40 -1.44 -7.89
CA GLY A 60 3.42 -1.00 -8.81
C GLY A 60 4.15 -2.19 -9.39
N SER A 61 4.67 -2.03 -10.60
CA SER A 61 5.62 -2.99 -11.17
C SER A 61 7.07 -2.69 -10.75
N GLU A 62 7.25 -1.89 -9.69
CA GLU A 62 8.56 -1.59 -9.13
C GLU A 62 9.08 -2.84 -8.40
N SER A 63 10.19 -3.37 -8.88
CA SER A 63 10.91 -4.46 -8.23
C SER A 63 12.38 -4.10 -8.14
N ALA A 64 12.95 -4.28 -6.96
CA ALA A 64 14.40 -4.34 -6.81
C ALA A 64 14.88 -5.77 -7.01
N PHE A 65 16.16 -5.96 -7.36
CA PHE A 65 16.78 -7.27 -7.49
C PHE A 65 18.00 -7.34 -6.60
N GLY A 66 18.09 -8.42 -5.81
CA GLY A 66 19.17 -8.61 -4.84
C GLY A 66 19.72 -10.02 -4.88
N TRP A 67 21.05 -10.14 -4.87
CA TRP A 67 21.74 -11.42 -4.69
C TRP A 67 21.93 -11.67 -3.20
N LYS A 68 20.89 -12.22 -2.54
CA LYS A 68 20.91 -12.48 -1.09
C LYS A 68 21.70 -13.77 -0.80
N ASN A 69 22.61 -13.72 0.18
CA ASN A 69 23.40 -14.85 0.69
C ASN A 69 24.21 -15.67 -0.33
N SER A 70 24.43 -15.13 -1.52
CA SER A 70 25.16 -15.80 -2.60
C SER A 70 24.48 -17.02 -3.26
N ASP A 71 23.24 -17.34 -2.91
CA ASP A 71 22.58 -18.59 -3.34
C ASP A 71 21.59 -18.41 -4.49
N SER A 72 20.87 -17.28 -4.56
CA SER A 72 19.87 -17.03 -5.59
C SER A 72 19.59 -15.54 -5.79
N LEU A 73 19.21 -15.15 -7.02
CA LEU A 73 18.68 -13.83 -7.32
C LEU A 73 17.24 -13.77 -6.82
N MET A 74 16.99 -12.80 -5.96
CA MET A 74 15.66 -12.53 -5.42
C MET A 74 15.12 -11.28 -6.11
N GLU A 75 13.89 -11.38 -6.62
CA GLU A 75 13.06 -10.23 -6.94
C GLU A 75 12.44 -9.71 -5.65
N GLN A 76 12.42 -8.39 -5.51
CA GLN A 76 11.81 -7.69 -4.40
C GLN A 76 10.74 -6.72 -4.90
N PRO A 77 9.53 -7.22 -5.23
CA PRO A 77 8.45 -6.35 -5.66
C PRO A 77 8.04 -5.44 -4.51
N THR A 78 7.88 -4.16 -4.81
CA THR A 78 7.53 -3.11 -3.86
C THR A 78 6.07 -2.72 -4.02
N TYR A 79 5.36 -2.72 -2.89
CA TYR A 79 3.98 -2.29 -2.77
C TYR A 79 3.90 -1.09 -1.85
N LYS A 80 2.90 -0.24 -2.07
CA LYS A 80 2.71 0.98 -1.29
C LYS A 80 1.25 1.14 -0.88
N PHE A 81 1.01 1.70 0.29
CA PHE A 81 -0.32 2.22 0.61
C PHE A 81 -0.22 3.60 1.26
N ALA A 82 -1.25 4.41 1.07
CA ALA A 82 -1.40 5.67 1.75
C ALA A 82 -2.64 5.70 2.65
N ILE A 83 -2.47 6.29 3.82
CA ILE A 83 -3.58 6.73 4.67
C ILE A 83 -3.59 8.26 4.63
N VAL A 84 -4.68 8.85 4.17
CA VAL A 84 -4.80 10.31 4.02
C VAL A 84 -6.08 10.84 4.63
N GLU A 85 -6.00 12.05 5.19
CA GLU A 85 -7.11 12.76 5.82
C GLU A 85 -7.24 14.15 5.19
N LYS A 86 -8.49 14.59 4.98
CA LYS A 86 -8.77 15.92 4.46
C LYS A 86 -8.49 16.96 5.53
N THR A 87 -7.66 17.95 5.23
CA THR A 87 -7.40 19.08 6.14
C THR A 87 -8.29 20.28 5.80
N LEU A 88 -8.59 21.08 6.82
CA LEU A 88 -9.37 22.31 6.68
C LEU A 88 -8.54 23.46 6.09
N SER A 89 -7.21 23.38 6.21
CA SER A 89 -6.23 24.37 5.78
C SER A 89 -4.92 23.68 5.38
N ASP A 90 -4.09 24.42 4.67
CA ASP A 90 -2.75 24.05 4.20
C ASP A 90 -1.63 24.55 5.15
N ASP A 91 -1.98 25.05 6.33
CA ASP A 91 -0.99 25.44 7.32
C ASP A 91 -0.24 24.23 7.88
N SER A 92 1.06 24.42 8.15
CA SER A 92 1.95 23.34 8.57
C SER A 92 1.48 22.60 9.84
N SER A 93 0.76 23.28 10.73
CA SER A 93 0.30 22.66 11.99
C SER A 93 -0.86 21.69 11.74
N THR A 94 -1.76 22.02 10.82
CA THR A 94 -2.88 21.17 10.43
C THR A 94 -2.38 19.96 9.63
N ILE A 95 -1.45 20.18 8.69
CA ILE A 95 -0.79 19.10 7.94
C ILE A 95 -0.10 18.13 8.89
N PHE A 96 0.69 18.64 9.85
CA PHE A 96 1.42 17.80 10.79
C PHE A 96 0.48 16.95 11.67
N LYS A 97 -0.64 17.52 12.12
CA LYS A 97 -1.66 16.77 12.87
C LYS A 97 -2.29 15.66 12.03
N ALA A 98 -2.68 15.94 10.79
CA ALA A 98 -3.21 14.94 9.88
C ALA A 98 -2.21 13.81 9.63
N GLN A 99 -0.94 14.15 9.39
CA GLN A 99 0.14 13.16 9.21
C GLN A 99 0.36 12.31 10.48
N GLN A 100 0.34 12.91 11.67
CA GLN A 100 0.44 12.15 12.92
C GLN A 100 -0.72 11.19 13.11
N HIS A 101 -1.95 11.63 12.83
CA HIS A 101 -3.13 10.80 12.93
C HIS A 101 -3.10 9.65 11.92
N CYS A 102 -2.80 9.94 10.66
CA CYS A 102 -2.64 8.94 9.61
C CYS A 102 -1.51 7.96 9.92
N LYS A 103 -0.41 8.42 10.54
CA LYS A 103 0.68 7.55 11.01
C LYS A 103 0.20 6.54 12.03
N ALA A 104 -0.59 6.97 13.03
CA ALA A 104 -1.12 6.06 14.04
C ALA A 104 -1.99 4.95 13.42
N ILE A 105 -2.79 5.28 12.40
CA ILE A 105 -3.60 4.32 11.65
C ILE A 105 -2.72 3.39 10.81
N ALA A 106 -1.74 3.94 10.08
CA ALA A 106 -0.81 3.17 9.27
C ALA A 106 -0.01 2.15 10.12
N MET A 107 0.35 2.50 11.35
CA MET A 107 0.99 1.56 12.28
C MET A 107 0.09 0.37 12.64
N GLN A 108 -1.24 0.55 12.70
CA GLN A 108 -2.17 -0.56 12.90
C GLN A 108 -2.29 -1.44 11.66
N VAL A 109 -2.21 -0.85 10.45
CA VAL A 109 -2.14 -1.62 9.19
C VAL A 109 -0.88 -2.48 9.19
N ILE A 110 0.30 -1.90 9.49
CA ILE A 110 1.57 -2.63 9.59
C ILE A 110 1.48 -3.76 10.62
N ALA A 111 0.88 -3.49 11.79
CA ALA A 111 0.69 -4.52 12.82
C ALA A 111 -0.18 -5.70 12.32
N GLN A 112 -1.26 -5.42 11.58
CA GLN A 112 -2.09 -6.45 10.95
C GLN A 112 -1.30 -7.25 9.90
N MET A 113 -0.51 -6.58 9.06
CA MET A 113 0.36 -7.23 8.08
C MET A 113 1.36 -8.19 8.74
N MET A 114 1.98 -7.76 9.84
CA MET A 114 2.90 -8.60 10.60
C MET A 114 2.22 -9.80 11.26
N GLN A 115 0.97 -9.65 11.73
CA GLN A 115 0.18 -10.77 12.25
C GLN A 115 -0.17 -11.75 11.13
N ASP A 116 -0.63 -11.25 9.98
CA ASP A 116 -0.97 -12.11 8.83
C ASP A 116 0.27 -12.82 8.27
N ALA A 117 1.46 -12.19 8.32
CA ALA A 117 2.73 -12.82 7.98
C ALA A 117 3.08 -13.97 8.93
N GLN A 118 2.89 -13.78 10.25
CA GLN A 118 3.12 -14.83 11.25
C GLN A 118 2.14 -16.00 11.11
N ASP A 119 0.91 -15.71 10.69
CA ASP A 119 -0.15 -16.68 10.49
C ASP A 119 -0.17 -17.31 9.08
N TYR A 120 0.77 -16.95 8.19
CA TYR A 120 0.85 -17.42 6.80
C TYR A 120 -0.44 -17.16 6.01
N LYS A 121 -0.99 -15.95 6.13
CA LYS A 121 -2.25 -15.55 5.51
C LYS A 121 -2.02 -14.62 4.32
N ALA A 122 -2.83 -14.83 3.29
CA ALA A 122 -2.96 -13.93 2.14
C ALA A 122 -1.64 -13.61 1.40
N GLY A 123 -0.61 -14.46 1.47
CA GLY A 123 0.69 -14.23 0.83
C GLY A 123 1.64 -13.33 1.63
N MET A 124 1.29 -12.95 2.87
CA MET A 124 2.12 -12.10 3.73
C MET A 124 3.35 -12.82 4.29
N GLU A 125 3.45 -14.13 4.16
CA GLU A 125 4.66 -14.89 4.49
C GLU A 125 5.89 -14.48 3.65
N LEU A 126 5.66 -13.82 2.50
CA LEU A 126 6.71 -13.28 1.63
C LEU A 126 7.16 -11.86 2.02
N LEU A 127 6.45 -11.20 2.94
CA LEU A 127 6.77 -9.85 3.39
C LEU A 127 8.17 -9.80 4.00
N ASP A 128 9.02 -8.87 3.53
CA ASP A 128 10.27 -8.52 4.21
C ASP A 128 9.98 -7.48 5.30
N PRO A 129 10.00 -7.83 6.60
CA PRO A 129 9.66 -6.88 7.66
C PRO A 129 10.68 -5.73 7.77
N GLY A 130 11.89 -5.91 7.26
CA GLY A 130 12.93 -4.87 7.23
C GLY A 130 12.73 -3.83 6.13
N SER A 131 11.80 -4.07 5.21
CA SER A 131 11.57 -3.21 4.04
C SER A 131 10.64 -2.03 4.29
N PHE A 132 9.94 -1.98 5.43
CA PHE A 132 8.97 -0.92 5.71
C PHE A 132 9.61 0.48 5.69
N GLN A 133 9.10 1.36 4.85
CA GLN A 133 9.46 2.76 4.78
C GLN A 133 8.23 3.63 4.92
N LEU A 134 8.33 4.71 5.70
CA LEU A 134 7.21 5.59 6.01
C LEU A 134 7.62 7.04 5.75
N LYS A 135 6.84 7.75 4.93
CA LYS A 135 7.06 9.17 4.63
C LYS A 135 5.76 9.96 4.62
N GLY A 136 5.87 11.28 4.83
CA GLY A 136 4.75 12.20 4.64
C GLY A 136 4.25 12.16 3.20
N PHE A 137 2.94 12.33 3.01
CA PHE A 137 2.27 12.24 1.72
C PHE A 137 1.23 13.36 1.57
N GLY A 138 1.07 13.83 0.34
CA GLY A 138 0.22 14.96 -0.03
C GLY A 138 0.98 16.28 -0.31
N PRO A 139 0.26 17.34 -0.75
CA PRO A 139 -1.19 17.35 -0.97
C PRO A 139 -1.64 16.42 -2.10
N ILE A 140 -2.84 15.87 -1.96
CA ILE A 140 -3.58 15.19 -3.03
C ILE A 140 -4.95 15.86 -3.14
N GLY A 141 -5.34 16.30 -4.33
CA GLY A 141 -6.64 16.94 -4.54
C GLY A 141 -6.86 18.13 -3.62
N ASN A 142 -8.11 18.25 -3.16
CA ASN A 142 -8.54 19.31 -2.25
C ASN A 142 -8.09 19.07 -0.80
N ASN A 143 -6.78 19.18 -0.54
CA ASN A 143 -6.14 19.16 0.77
C ASN A 143 -6.17 17.83 1.52
N TYR A 144 -5.93 16.70 0.84
CA TYR A 144 -5.61 15.45 1.53
C TYR A 144 -4.12 15.37 1.87
N TYR A 145 -3.84 15.09 3.13
CA TYR A 145 -2.48 14.88 3.65
C TYR A 145 -2.44 13.64 4.53
N GLY A 146 -1.29 12.98 4.59
CA GLY A 146 -1.15 11.79 5.42
C GLY A 146 0.20 11.11 5.28
N ILE A 147 0.17 9.78 5.28
CA ILE A 147 1.38 8.95 5.29
C ILE A 147 1.33 7.95 4.15
N LEU A 148 2.45 7.83 3.44
CA LEU A 148 2.72 6.74 2.50
C LEU A 148 3.62 5.72 3.20
N VAL A 149 3.24 4.44 3.10
CA VAL A 149 4.02 3.30 3.55
C VAL A 149 4.41 2.48 2.32
N GLY A 150 5.70 2.23 2.15
CA GLY A 150 6.22 1.26 1.17
C GLY A 150 6.77 0.03 1.89
N PHE A 151 6.65 -1.13 1.25
CA PHE A 151 7.21 -2.40 1.72
C PHE A 151 7.45 -3.32 0.52
N SER A 152 8.30 -4.33 0.70
CA SER A 152 8.67 -5.27 -0.34
C SER A 152 8.46 -6.70 0.11
N PHE A 153 8.27 -7.58 -0.87
CA PHE A 153 8.28 -9.02 -0.66
C PHE A 153 9.62 -9.60 -1.11
N ASP A 154 9.97 -10.80 -0.63
CA ASP A 154 11.11 -11.57 -1.15
C ASP A 154 10.58 -12.72 -2.02
N GLN A 155 10.86 -12.67 -3.32
CA GLN A 155 10.45 -13.71 -4.27
C GLN A 155 11.66 -14.28 -5.01
N GLY A 156 11.84 -15.60 -4.96
CA GLY A 156 12.91 -16.27 -5.71
C GLY A 156 12.61 -16.26 -7.20
N ILE A 157 13.59 -15.87 -8.02
CA ILE A 157 13.45 -15.94 -9.48
C ILE A 157 13.65 -17.39 -9.93
N ASN A 158 12.74 -17.86 -10.77
CA ASN A 158 12.92 -19.12 -11.47
C ASN A 158 13.76 -18.89 -12.73
N TYR A 159 14.91 -19.55 -12.83
CA TYR A 159 15.78 -19.47 -14.01
C TYR A 159 15.35 -20.37 -15.17
N ASN A 160 14.19 -21.02 -15.07
CA ASN A 160 13.59 -21.73 -16.19
C ASN A 160 13.16 -20.73 -17.27
N ILE A 161 13.92 -20.70 -18.36
CA ILE A 161 13.60 -19.89 -19.52
C ILE A 161 12.38 -20.49 -20.22
N ASN A 162 11.33 -19.70 -20.43
CA ASN A 162 10.18 -20.12 -21.23
C ASN A 162 10.55 -20.07 -22.72
N PRO A 163 10.74 -21.20 -23.43
CA PRO A 163 11.19 -21.19 -24.82
C PRO A 163 10.17 -20.56 -25.77
N GLU A 164 8.91 -20.39 -25.38
CA GLU A 164 7.92 -19.69 -26.22
C GLU A 164 8.18 -18.18 -26.31
N LEU A 165 8.96 -17.61 -25.39
CA LEU A 165 9.29 -16.18 -25.35
C LEU A 165 10.66 -15.84 -25.95
N TRP A 166 11.44 -16.84 -26.39
CA TRP A 166 12.82 -16.65 -26.84
C TRP A 166 13.08 -17.43 -28.15
N VAL A 167 13.81 -16.82 -29.09
CA VAL A 167 14.22 -17.41 -30.40
C VAL A 167 15.62 -18.01 -30.31
#